data_AF-A0A922XLS5-F1
#
_entry.id   AF-A0A922XLS5-F1
#
_cell.length_a   1.000
_cell.length_b   1.000
_cell.length_c   1.000
_cell.angle_alpha   90.00
_cell.angle_beta   90.00
_cell.angle_gamma   90.00
#
_symmetry.space_group_name_H-M   'P 1'
#
loop_
_entity.id
_entity.type
_entity.pdbx_description
1 polymer ?
#
loop_
_entity_poly.entity_id
_entity_poly.type
_entity_poly.pdbx_seq_one_letter_code
_entity_poly.pdbx_strand_id
1 'polypeptide(L)'
;MQDDRTRYSESELKEFEVLIQGKLQKAKDEFKLLKDTLNRTNDEGTDATSGGNTKVLEDGAETAEKENLSQLAARQLKYITNLENALVRIKNGTYGICTVTGKLISKERLIAVPHTTQSIEAKMMKQD
;
A
#
# COMPACT_ATOMS: atom_id res chain seq x y z
N MET A 1 25.83 -17.61 10.39
CA MET A 1 25.15 -17.61 11.70
C MET A 1 23.69 -17.30 11.44
N GLN A 2 22.81 -18.30 11.53
CA GLN A 2 21.37 -18.04 11.49
C GLN A 2 20.99 -17.47 12.85
N ASP A 3 20.41 -16.28 12.82
CA ASP A 3 19.96 -15.59 14.01
C ASP A 3 18.75 -16.35 14.56
N ASP A 4 18.95 -17.18 15.58
CA ASP A 4 17.91 -17.97 16.27
C ASP A 4 16.91 -17.08 17.07
N ARG A 5 16.90 -15.78 16.79
CA ARG A 5 16.01 -14.83 17.43
C ARG A 5 14.63 -14.96 16.83
N THR A 6 13.65 -15.14 17.70
CA THR A 6 12.23 -15.20 17.34
C THR A 6 11.56 -13.82 17.29
N ARG A 7 12.26 -12.76 17.73
CA ARG A 7 11.75 -11.38 17.77
C ARG A 7 12.86 -10.34 17.64
N TYR A 8 12.49 -9.17 17.13
CA TYR A 8 13.34 -7.98 17.10
C TYR A 8 13.42 -7.30 18.48
N SER A 9 14.56 -6.66 18.76
CA SER A 9 14.71 -5.82 19.95
C SER A 9 13.93 -4.51 19.82
N GLU A 10 13.56 -3.91 20.95
CA GLU A 10 12.82 -2.62 20.98
C GLU A 10 13.54 -1.49 20.23
N SER A 11 14.87 -1.49 20.24
CA SER A 11 15.66 -0.52 19.47
C SER A 11 15.45 -0.68 17.96
N GLU A 12 15.47 -1.92 17.45
CA GLU A 12 15.25 -2.20 16.02
C GLU A 12 13.81 -1.92 15.62
N LEU A 13 12.85 -2.28 16.48
CA LEU A 13 11.43 -1.97 16.30
C LEU A 13 11.19 -0.47 16.15
N LYS A 14 11.92 0.37 16.90
CA LYS A 14 11.83 1.83 16.81
C LYS A 14 12.38 2.37 15.49
N GLU A 15 13.46 1.80 14.96
CA GLU A 15 13.95 2.15 13.62
C GLU A 15 12.89 1.87 12.54
N PHE A 16 12.24 0.69 12.62
CA PHE A 16 11.17 0.34 11.70
C PHE A 16 9.94 1.24 11.87
N GLU A 17 9.60 1.64 13.09
CA GLU A 17 8.48 2.54 13.38
C GLU A 17 8.65 3.87 12.65
N VAL A 18 9.81 4.51 12.78
CA VAL A 18 10.12 5.79 12.12
C VAL A 18 10.07 5.65 10.60
N LEU A 19 10.64 4.56 10.07
CA LEU A 19 10.63 4.28 8.62
C LEU A 19 9.20 4.09 8.09
N ILE A 20 8.36 3.37 8.83
CA ILE A 20 6.96 3.13 8.47
C ILE A 20 6.15 4.42 8.55
N GLN A 21 6.32 5.23 9.59
CA GLN A 21 5.65 6.53 9.71
C GLN A 21 5.97 7.45 8.52
N GLY A 22 7.25 7.52 8.13
CA GLY A 22 7.66 8.30 6.95
C GLY A 22 6.99 7.81 5.66
N LYS A 23 6.91 6.49 5.45
CA LYS A 23 6.22 5.91 4.29
C LYS A 23 4.70 6.10 4.36
N LEU A 24 4.11 6.00 5.55
CA LEU A 24 2.68 6.20 5.78
C LEU A 24 2.26 7.61 5.39
N GLN A 25 3.06 8.61 5.77
CA GLN A 25 2.78 10.00 5.46
C GLN A 25 2.84 10.27 3.95
N LYS A 26 3.88 9.77 3.26
CA LYS A 26 3.96 9.83 1.79
C LYS A 26 2.78 9.13 1.13
N ALA A 27 2.41 7.94 1.62
CA ALA A 27 1.30 7.18 1.05
C ALA A 27 -0.06 7.90 1.22
N LYS A 28 -0.28 8.55 2.36
CA LYS A 28 -1.48 9.37 2.63
C LYS A 28 -1.54 10.60 1.73
N ASP A 29 -0.40 11.25 1.47
CA ASP A 29 -0.32 12.38 0.55
C ASP A 29 -0.67 11.98 -0.90
N GLU A 30 -0.09 10.88 -1.37
CA GLU A 30 -0.37 10.32 -2.69
C GLU A 30 -1.82 9.85 -2.83
N PHE A 31 -2.39 9.24 -1.80
CA PHE A 31 -3.82 8.90 -1.77
C PHE A 31 -4.71 10.13 -1.85
N LYS A 32 -4.33 11.23 -1.17
CA LYS A 32 -5.06 12.49 -1.23
C LYS A 32 -5.03 13.08 -2.64
N LEU A 33 -3.89 13.03 -3.32
CA LEU A 33 -3.75 13.47 -4.71
C LEU A 33 -4.61 12.64 -5.67
N LEU A 34 -4.56 11.31 -5.54
CA LEU A 34 -5.41 10.39 -6.30
C LEU A 34 -6.90 10.69 -6.10
N LYS A 35 -7.30 10.94 -4.84
CA LYS A 35 -8.69 11.27 -4.49
C LYS A 35 -9.10 12.64 -5.04
N ASP A 36 -8.23 13.64 -5.00
CA ASP A 36 -8.48 14.97 -5.56
C ASP A 36 -8.68 14.89 -7.08
N THR A 37 -7.78 14.18 -7.78
CA THR A 37 -7.87 13.92 -9.21
C THR A 37 -9.21 13.27 -9.55
N LEU A 38 -9.56 12.20 -8.83
CA LEU A 38 -10.82 11.48 -9.04
C LEU A 38 -12.03 12.38 -8.78
N ASN A 39 -11.99 13.25 -7.77
CA ASN A 39 -13.08 14.16 -7.46
C ASN A 39 -13.25 15.25 -8.54
N ARG A 40 -12.15 15.74 -9.13
CA ARG A 40 -12.18 16.73 -10.23
C ARG A 40 -12.78 16.13 -11.50
N THR A 41 -12.41 14.90 -11.86
CA THR A 41 -13.02 14.18 -12.99
C THR A 41 -14.53 13.95 -12.80
N ASN A 42 -15.05 13.95 -11.56
CA ASN A 42 -16.49 13.89 -11.32
C ASN A 42 -17.20 15.24 -11.50
N ASP A 43 -16.48 16.37 -11.41
CA ASP A 43 -17.03 17.73 -11.49
C ASP A 43 -17.04 18.27 -12.94
N GLU A 44 -16.13 17.76 -13.79
CA GLU A 44 -15.99 18.11 -15.21
C GLU A 44 -17.18 17.68 -16.10
N GLY A 45 -18.23 17.08 -15.53
CA GLY A 45 -19.38 16.55 -16.25
C GLY A 45 -20.56 17.52 -16.49
N THR A 46 -20.45 18.83 -16.21
CA THR A 46 -21.65 19.71 -16.22
C THR A 46 -21.65 20.93 -17.15
N ASP A 47 -20.59 21.23 -17.92
CA ASP A 47 -20.62 22.43 -18.79
C ASP A 47 -19.83 22.23 -20.10
N ALA A 48 -20.51 21.76 -21.16
CA ALA A 48 -20.41 22.27 -22.53
C ALA A 48 -21.10 21.36 -23.56
N THR A 49 -22.14 21.95 -24.15
CA THR A 49 -22.86 21.53 -25.36
C THR A 49 -21.96 21.30 -26.59
N SER A 50 -22.33 20.31 -27.43
CA SER A 50 -22.36 20.32 -28.92
C SER A 50 -21.64 19.16 -29.62
N GLY A 51 -22.37 18.41 -30.46
CA GLY A 51 -21.84 17.71 -31.64
C GLY A 51 -21.63 16.19 -31.50
N GLY A 52 -22.58 15.40 -32.00
CA GLY A 52 -22.54 13.94 -32.00
C GLY A 52 -21.43 13.32 -32.87
N ASN A 53 -21.07 12.08 -32.52
CA ASN A 53 -20.15 11.10 -33.13
C ASN A 53 -18.69 10.99 -32.64
N THR A 54 -18.06 12.04 -32.08
CA THR A 54 -16.74 11.93 -31.39
C THR A 54 -16.88 11.56 -29.90
N LYS A 55 -18.00 11.99 -29.28
CA LYS A 55 -18.26 11.90 -27.84
C LYS A 55 -18.30 10.46 -27.27
N VAL A 56 -18.59 9.45 -28.09
CA VAL A 56 -18.68 8.04 -27.64
C VAL A 56 -17.31 7.35 -27.52
N LEU A 57 -16.28 7.84 -28.23
CA LEU A 57 -14.92 7.32 -28.06
C LEU A 57 -14.21 7.99 -26.87
N GLU A 58 -14.46 9.28 -26.64
CA GLU A 58 -13.85 10.07 -25.56
C GLU A 58 -14.42 9.68 -24.18
N ASP A 59 -15.75 9.50 -24.08
CA ASP A 59 -16.44 9.03 -22.88
C ASP A 59 -15.97 7.63 -22.40
N GLY A 60 -15.56 6.77 -23.33
CA GLY A 60 -14.97 5.46 -23.03
C GLY A 60 -13.55 5.56 -22.46
N ALA A 61 -12.75 6.53 -22.91
CA ALA A 61 -11.40 6.77 -22.40
C ALA A 61 -11.43 7.40 -21.00
N GLU A 62 -12.31 8.37 -20.77
CA GLU A 62 -12.52 9.02 -19.48
C GLU A 62 -13.01 8.03 -18.41
N THR A 63 -13.95 7.14 -18.78
CA THR A 63 -14.45 6.10 -17.89
C THR A 63 -13.33 5.11 -17.51
N ALA A 64 -12.53 4.67 -18.48
CA ALA A 64 -11.41 3.76 -18.23
C ALA A 64 -10.33 4.39 -17.33
N GLU A 65 -10.04 5.68 -17.52
CA GLU A 65 -9.09 6.41 -16.68
C GLU A 65 -9.59 6.53 -15.24
N LYS A 66 -10.87 6.88 -15.05
CA LYS A 66 -11.50 6.93 -13.72
C LYS A 66 -11.50 5.58 -13.02
N GLU A 67 -11.80 4.49 -13.73
CA GLU A 67 -11.70 3.13 -13.18
C GLU A 67 -10.27 2.78 -12.78
N ASN A 68 -9.28 3.15 -13.60
CA ASN A 68 -7.87 2.94 -13.30
C ASN A 68 -7.46 3.70 -12.02
N LEU A 69 -7.79 4.99 -11.95
CA LEU A 69 -7.54 5.84 -10.78
C LEU A 69 -8.24 5.31 -9.53
N SER A 70 -9.49 4.83 -9.66
CA SER A 70 -10.24 4.20 -8.57
C SER A 70 -9.51 2.96 -8.04
N GLN A 71 -9.02 2.10 -8.94
CA GLN A 71 -8.24 0.92 -8.57
C GLN A 71 -6.91 1.28 -7.91
N LEU A 72 -6.20 2.29 -8.42
CA LEU A 72 -4.96 2.79 -7.83
C LEU A 72 -5.21 3.34 -6.42
N ALA A 73 -6.25 4.16 -6.24
CA ALA A 73 -6.65 4.69 -4.94
C ALA A 73 -7.00 3.56 -3.94
N ALA A 74 -7.73 2.53 -4.37
CA ALA A 74 -8.06 1.37 -3.55
C ALA A 74 -6.79 0.58 -3.12
N ARG A 75 -5.83 0.41 -4.03
CA ARG A 75 -4.53 -0.20 -3.72
C ARG A 75 -3.74 0.65 -2.72
N GLN A 76 -3.74 1.95 -2.88
CA GLN A 76 -3.05 2.88 -1.99
C GLN A 76 -3.68 2.89 -0.60
N LEU A 77 -5.00 2.89 -0.50
CA LEU A 77 -5.71 2.75 0.77
C LEU A 77 -5.33 1.46 1.48
N LYS A 78 -5.32 0.34 0.76
CA LYS A 78 -4.88 -0.96 1.30
C LYS A 78 -3.42 -0.89 1.79
N TYR A 79 -2.55 -0.20 1.07
CA TYR A 79 -1.16 0.01 1.48
C TYR A 79 -1.06 0.82 2.79
N ILE A 80 -1.82 1.92 2.92
CA ILE A 80 -1.93 2.73 4.14
C ILE A 80 -2.39 1.86 5.31
N THR A 81 -3.48 1.12 5.16
CA THR A 81 -4.00 0.22 6.20
C THR A 81 -2.97 -0.85 6.58
N ASN A 82 -2.21 -1.37 5.62
CA ASN A 82 -1.16 -2.35 5.93
C ASN A 82 0.00 -1.75 6.72
N LEU A 83 0.38 -0.49 6.44
CA LEU A 83 1.40 0.24 7.21
C LEU A 83 0.90 0.55 8.63
N GLU A 84 -0.37 0.93 8.80
CA GLU A 84 -0.96 1.15 10.13
C GLU A 84 -1.00 -0.14 10.95
N ASN A 85 -1.38 -1.26 10.32
CA ASN A 85 -1.31 -2.58 10.97
C ASN A 85 0.13 -2.97 11.33
N ALA A 86 1.12 -2.61 10.50
CA ALA A 86 2.52 -2.84 10.82
C ALA A 86 2.96 -2.07 12.07
N LEU A 87 2.53 -0.80 12.23
CA LEU A 87 2.77 -0.03 13.45
C LEU A 87 2.13 -0.68 14.69
N VAL A 88 0.91 -1.20 14.56
CA VAL A 88 0.25 -1.93 15.64
C VAL A 88 1.06 -3.18 16.04
N ARG A 89 1.60 -3.92 15.06
CA ARG A 89 2.47 -5.08 15.35
C ARG A 89 3.78 -4.70 16.02
N ILE A 90 4.34 -3.55 15.65
CA ILE A 90 5.54 -3.01 16.30
C ILE A 90 5.26 -2.74 17.78
N LYS A 91 4.14 -2.07 18.08
CA LYS A 91 3.71 -1.81 19.47
C LYS A 91 3.44 -3.09 20.26
N ASN A 92 2.93 -4.14 19.61
CA ASN A 92 2.72 -5.44 20.23
C ASN A 92 4.00 -6.30 20.30
N GLY A 93 5.11 -5.88 19.70
CA GLY A 93 6.34 -6.67 19.64
C GLY A 93 6.29 -7.90 18.74
N THR A 94 5.26 -8.03 17.88
CA THR A 94 5.08 -9.16 16.95
C THR A 94 5.52 -8.83 15.52
N TYR A 95 6.09 -7.63 15.32
CA TYR A 95 6.60 -7.21 14.03
C TYR A 95 7.80 -8.05 13.58
N GLY A 96 7.83 -8.38 12.29
CA GLY A 96 8.90 -9.18 11.71
C GLY A 96 8.76 -10.68 11.93
N ILE A 97 7.66 -11.17 12.50
CA ILE A 97 7.36 -12.59 12.63
C ILE A 97 6.46 -13.00 11.45
N CYS A 98 6.84 -14.06 10.73
CA CYS A 98 6.02 -14.58 9.64
C CYS A 98 4.74 -15.21 10.18
N THR A 99 3.59 -14.78 9.67
CA THR A 99 2.28 -15.32 10.07
C THR A 99 2.04 -16.77 9.63
N VAL A 100 2.87 -17.28 8.71
CA VAL A 100 2.74 -18.64 8.14
C VAL A 100 3.73 -19.59 8.79
N THR A 101 5.02 -19.22 8.78
CA THR A 101 6.09 -20.09 9.26
C THR A 101 6.47 -19.85 10.72
N GLY A 102 6.01 -18.75 11.33
CA GLY A 102 6.43 -18.34 12.68
C GLY A 102 7.89 -17.91 12.79
N LYS A 103 8.65 -17.91 11.69
CA LYS A 103 10.07 -17.53 11.65
C LYS A 103 10.25 -16.01 11.55
N LEU A 104 11.40 -15.52 11.98
CA LEU A 104 11.80 -14.13 11.80
C LEU A 104 12.01 -13.82 10.31
N ILE A 105 11.40 -12.73 9.83
CA ILE A 105 11.58 -12.17 8.49
C ILE A 105 12.87 -11.36 8.52
N SER A 106 13.77 -11.51 7.54
CA SER A 106 15.04 -10.76 7.50
C SER A 106 14.85 -9.24 7.50
N LYS A 107 15.74 -8.50 8.20
CA LYS A 107 15.70 -7.03 8.33
C LYS A 107 15.69 -6.34 6.97
N GLU A 108 16.51 -6.80 6.04
CA GLU A 108 16.62 -6.28 4.68
C GLU A 108 15.28 -6.32 3.92
N ARG A 109 14.51 -7.40 4.11
CA ARG A 109 13.18 -7.57 3.51
C ARG A 109 12.16 -6.61 4.12
N LEU A 110 12.23 -6.36 5.42
CA LEU A 110 11.36 -5.40 6.11
C LEU A 110 11.71 -3.94 5.73
N ILE A 111 12.98 -3.63 5.47
CA ILE A 111 13.38 -2.32 4.95
C ILE A 111 12.79 -2.08 3.55
N ALA A 112 12.91 -3.07 2.67
CA ALA A 112 12.35 -3.01 1.32
C ALA A 112 10.82 -2.94 1.34
N VAL A 113 10.17 -3.86 2.07
CA VAL A 113 8.71 -4.03 2.09
C VAL A 113 8.21 -4.08 3.54
N PRO A 114 8.06 -2.94 4.23
CA PRO A 114 7.81 -2.92 5.68
C PRO A 114 6.42 -3.37 6.10
N HIS A 115 5.50 -3.52 5.14
CA HIS A 115 4.17 -4.05 5.36
C HIS A 115 4.09 -5.57 5.13
N THR A 116 5.18 -6.23 4.71
CA THR A 116 5.17 -7.67 4.43
C THR A 116 4.98 -8.46 5.72
N THR A 117 4.00 -9.35 5.73
CA THR A 117 3.69 -10.24 6.88
C THR A 117 4.21 -11.65 6.66
N GLN A 118 4.78 -11.89 5.47
CA GLN A 118 5.17 -13.20 4.98
C GLN A 118 6.66 -13.18 4.62
N SER A 119 7.37 -14.23 5.06
CA SER A 119 8.75 -14.51 4.66
C SER A 119 8.83 -14.85 3.17
N ILE A 120 10.06 -14.87 2.62
CA ILE A 120 10.33 -15.29 1.25
C ILE A 120 9.80 -16.71 1.01
N GLU A 121 10.05 -17.65 1.94
CA GLU A 121 9.54 -19.02 1.90
C GLU A 121 8.00 -19.07 1.76
N ALA A 122 7.28 -18.30 2.58
CA ALA A 122 5.81 -18.26 2.56
C ALA A 122 5.24 -17.62 1.27
N LYS A 123 5.99 -16.71 0.64
CA LYS A 123 5.60 -16.11 -0.64
C LYS A 123 5.82 -17.09 -1.81
N MET A 124 6.89 -17.88 -1.78
CA MET A 124 7.15 -18.92 -2.78
C MET A 124 6.08 -20.03 -2.75
N MET A 125 5.56 -20.39 -1.56
CA MET A 125 4.48 -21.38 -1.43
C MET A 125 3.11 -20.93 -1.96
N LYS A 126 2.91 -19.64 -2.24
CA LYS A 126 1.63 -19.10 -2.76
C LYS A 126 1.66 -18.79 -4.26
N GLN A 127 2.77 -19.08 -4.94
CA GLN A 127 2.90 -18.87 -6.39
C GLN A 127 2.66 -20.13 -7.22
N ASP A 128 2.17 -21.22 -6.61
CA ASP A 128 1.64 -22.41 -7.29
C ASP A 128 0.11 -22.32 -7.45
#